data_AF-A0A2T4WSJ3-F1
#
_entry.id   AF-A0A2T4WSJ3-F1
#
_cell.length_a   1.000
_cell.length_b   1.000
_cell.length_c   1.000
_cell.angle_alpha   90.00
_cell.angle_beta   90.00
_cell.angle_gamma   90.00
#
_symmetry.space_group_name_H-M   'P 1'
#
loop_
_entity.id
_entity.type
_entity.pdbx_description
1 polymer ?
#
loop_
_entity_poly.entity_id
_entity_poly.type
_entity_poly.pdbx_seq_one_letter_code
_entity_poly.pdbx_strand_id
1 'polypeptide(L)'
;MKKGVFTIILFNLLITSSLAQTSNNSVYHQISFETINNTENYTLKGTSFTLEDGIEGKSLKLNSDENFNYIEVIDINLDGSQDFTIQFWVKTTSDKPMVFVSQKQFKDKSIGSQKNEGWALYSSGGTFGWSVGSGSRRLNYERDNGQIMPINDGEWHLLSLTYNKALKEFRLYYDGNNAAIYKAKFDFSNDDKLLIGGQKKDFNFDNDILPNIKLGAKQLQNYVNEFNKLNVGQVAVDELISLIVDPQELYQRKSISKKTNTLNTNFLETILKIKDSLQSNPYTVSQIHELTLLKPINQLYYLENGMVKINTFYAKKHTEETRLFPSDFSIDNLKIYNKTLESKQVLDEFAKHKKINST
;
A
#
# COMPACT_ATOMS: atom_id res chain seq x y z
N MET A 1 77.99 16.98 47.41
CA MET A 1 76.66 17.03 48.07
C MET A 1 75.69 17.78 47.16
N LYS A 2 74.49 17.22 46.97
CA LYS A 2 73.30 17.76 46.25
C LYS A 2 73.48 17.95 44.72
N LYS A 3 73.09 16.98 43.89
CA LYS A 3 71.73 16.72 43.34
C LYS A 3 71.12 17.92 42.61
N GLY A 4 71.08 17.83 41.28
CA GLY A 4 70.27 18.63 40.38
C GLY A 4 70.05 17.84 39.09
N VAL A 5 68.97 17.06 39.07
CA VAL A 5 68.53 16.22 37.95
C VAL A 5 67.85 17.14 36.92
N PHE A 6 68.36 17.20 35.69
CA PHE A 6 67.65 17.78 34.56
C PHE A 6 66.85 16.67 33.87
N THR A 7 65.56 16.59 34.19
CA THR A 7 64.62 15.75 33.44
C THR A 7 64.07 16.58 32.28
N ILE A 8 64.41 16.19 31.05
CA ILE A 8 63.74 16.66 29.83
C ILE A 8 62.41 15.91 29.76
N ILE A 9 61.30 16.62 30.03
CA ILE A 9 59.95 16.10 29.76
C ILE A 9 59.66 16.36 28.29
N LEU A 10 59.76 15.29 27.48
CA LEU A 10 59.25 15.25 26.12
C LEU A 10 57.72 15.06 26.21
N PHE A 11 56.95 16.12 25.98
CA PHE A 11 55.49 16.04 25.93
C PHE A 11 55.08 15.40 24.60
N ASN A 12 54.80 14.09 24.61
CA ASN A 12 54.06 13.43 23.54
C ASN A 12 52.60 13.89 23.63
N LEU A 13 52.22 14.87 22.81
CA LEU A 13 50.83 15.24 22.58
C LEU A 13 50.22 14.20 21.63
N LEU A 14 49.80 13.05 22.17
CA LEU A 14 48.94 12.12 21.46
C LEU A 14 47.54 12.72 21.37
N ILE A 15 47.18 13.12 20.15
CA ILE A 15 45.83 13.50 19.76
C ILE A 15 44.96 12.24 19.88
N THR A 16 44.11 12.18 20.90
CA THR A 16 42.88 11.38 20.84
C THR A 16 41.71 12.35 20.90
N SER A 17 41.34 12.89 19.73
CA SER A 17 40.03 13.49 19.55
C SER A 17 39.01 12.36 19.61
N SER A 18 38.49 12.05 20.79
CA SER A 18 37.22 11.35 20.92
C SER A 18 36.13 12.32 20.48
N LEU A 19 35.87 12.38 19.18
CA LEU A 19 34.60 12.87 18.67
C LEU A 19 33.54 11.88 19.13
N ALA A 20 33.02 12.08 20.33
CA ALA A 20 31.73 11.55 20.70
C ALA A 20 30.73 12.26 19.77
N GLN A 21 30.40 11.59 18.67
CA GLN A 21 29.30 11.97 17.81
C GLN A 21 28.03 11.69 18.60
N THR A 22 27.61 12.65 19.44
CA THR A 22 26.27 12.65 20.02
C THR A 22 25.30 12.81 18.86
N SER A 23 24.87 11.68 18.30
CA SER A 23 23.76 11.65 17.37
C SER A 23 22.55 12.20 18.11
N ASN A 24 22.17 13.44 17.84
CA ASN A 24 20.92 14.00 18.36
C ASN A 24 19.79 13.15 17.78
N ASN A 25 19.29 12.20 18.59
CA ASN A 25 18.16 11.33 18.30
C ASN A 25 16.84 11.97 18.75
N SER A 26 16.79 13.32 18.73
CA SER A 26 15.62 14.07 19.14
C SER A 26 14.44 13.75 18.23
N VAL A 27 13.35 13.32 18.85
CA VAL A 27 12.05 13.18 18.18
C VAL A 27 11.62 14.55 17.68
N TYR A 28 11.21 14.65 16.41
CA TYR A 28 10.70 15.90 15.84
C TYR A 28 9.28 16.18 16.34
N HIS A 29 8.45 15.14 16.41
CA HIS A 29 7.09 15.24 16.93
C HIS A 29 6.71 13.96 17.68
N GLN A 30 6.13 14.09 18.88
CA GLN A 30 5.65 12.98 19.68
C GLN A 30 4.21 13.23 20.11
N ILE A 31 3.35 12.26 19.86
CA ILE A 31 1.96 12.26 20.32
C ILE A 31 1.79 11.09 21.30
N SER A 32 1.44 11.44 22.52
CA SER A 32 0.99 10.53 23.58
C SER A 32 -0.46 10.86 23.91
N PHE A 33 -1.25 9.85 24.25
CA PHE A 33 -2.71 9.98 24.36
C PHE A 33 -3.17 9.92 25.82
N GLU A 34 -3.15 11.06 26.50
CA GLU A 34 -3.58 11.14 27.91
C GLU A 34 -5.05 11.49 28.08
N THR A 35 -5.64 12.16 27.07
CA THR A 35 -7.01 12.69 27.11
C THR A 35 -7.70 12.57 25.76
N ILE A 36 -9.04 12.47 25.77
CA ILE A 36 -9.88 12.45 24.56
C ILE A 36 -10.33 13.87 24.24
N ASN A 37 -9.42 14.68 23.72
CA ASN A 37 -9.68 16.05 23.31
C ASN A 37 -8.86 16.41 22.08
N ASN A 38 -9.31 17.45 21.38
CA ASN A 38 -8.48 18.11 20.37
C ASN A 38 -7.35 18.84 21.07
N THR A 39 -6.19 18.85 20.43
CA THR A 39 -4.99 19.54 20.91
C THR A 39 -4.43 20.41 19.79
N GLU A 40 -3.34 21.13 20.06
CA GLU A 40 -2.58 21.83 19.02
C GLU A 40 -1.90 20.87 18.02
N ASN A 41 -1.70 19.61 18.41
CA ASN A 41 -0.96 18.62 17.61
C ASN A 41 -1.88 17.71 16.79
N TYR A 42 -3.14 17.55 17.21
CA TYR A 42 -4.09 16.70 16.50
C TYR A 42 -5.56 17.07 16.76
N THR A 43 -6.43 16.68 15.83
CA THR A 43 -7.88 16.79 15.93
C THR A 43 -8.54 15.42 15.80
N LEU A 44 -9.41 15.07 16.73
CA LEU A 44 -10.24 13.88 16.68
C LEU A 44 -11.44 14.10 15.74
N LYS A 45 -11.71 13.14 14.86
CA LYS A 45 -12.84 13.15 13.93
C LYS A 45 -13.69 11.90 14.16
N GLY A 46 -14.94 12.13 14.55
CA GLY A 46 -15.85 11.08 15.01
C GLY A 46 -16.11 11.20 16.51
N THR A 47 -16.78 10.20 17.07
CA THR A 47 -17.28 10.23 18.46
C THR A 47 -16.91 9.00 19.28
N SER A 48 -16.41 7.93 18.65
CA SER A 48 -16.19 6.64 19.31
C SER A 48 -14.71 6.43 19.65
N PHE A 49 -14.23 7.19 20.62
CA PHE A 49 -12.87 7.07 21.16
C PHE A 49 -12.92 6.66 22.64
N THR A 50 -11.98 5.82 23.08
CA THR A 50 -11.82 5.46 24.49
C THR A 50 -10.36 5.45 24.89
N LEU A 51 -10.06 5.74 26.16
CA LEU A 51 -8.72 5.55 26.72
C LEU A 51 -8.59 4.13 27.26
N GLU A 52 -7.44 3.53 27.03
CA GLU A 52 -7.05 2.23 27.58
C GLU A 52 -5.61 2.32 28.12
N ASP A 53 -5.19 1.31 28.88
CA ASP A 53 -3.77 1.20 29.27
C ASP A 53 -2.91 0.98 28.01
N GLY A 54 -1.92 1.86 27.85
CA GLY A 54 -1.00 1.88 26.73
C GLY A 54 0.20 0.95 26.91
N ILE A 55 1.15 1.03 25.97
CA ILE A 55 2.48 0.45 26.17
C ILE A 55 3.24 1.25 27.24
N GLU A 56 2.93 2.54 27.36
CA GLU A 56 3.37 3.44 28.42
C GLU A 56 2.22 4.44 28.70
N GLY A 57 1.79 4.56 29.95
CA GLY A 57 0.70 5.46 30.30
C GLY A 57 -0.64 5.06 29.66
N LYS A 58 -1.26 5.99 28.93
CA LYS A 58 -2.55 5.78 28.26
C LYS A 58 -2.40 5.73 26.75
N SER A 59 -3.22 4.87 26.15
CA SER A 59 -3.40 4.77 24.71
C SER A 59 -4.79 5.24 24.31
N LEU A 60 -4.93 5.64 23.04
CA LEU A 60 -6.22 5.96 22.46
C LEU A 60 -6.70 4.80 21.61
N LYS A 61 -7.91 4.33 21.90
CA LYS A 61 -8.63 3.39 21.05
C LYS A 61 -9.58 4.11 20.13
N LEU A 62 -9.43 3.84 18.85
CA LEU A 62 -10.40 4.17 17.82
C LEU A 62 -11.35 2.98 17.74
N ASN A 63 -12.58 3.14 18.23
CA ASN A 63 -13.57 2.07 18.19
C ASN A 63 -14.23 2.03 16.80
N SER A 64 -14.65 0.84 16.38
CA SER A 64 -15.39 0.67 15.13
C SER A 64 -16.67 1.52 15.13
N ASP A 65 -16.81 2.35 14.10
CA ASP A 65 -17.99 3.20 13.86
C ASP A 65 -18.27 3.28 12.36
N GLU A 66 -19.53 3.22 11.96
CA GLU A 66 -19.94 3.24 10.55
C GLU A 66 -19.54 4.53 9.79
N ASN A 67 -19.25 5.61 10.52
CA ASN A 67 -18.79 6.89 9.98
C ASN A 67 -17.26 7.02 9.98
N PHE A 68 -16.55 6.00 10.46
CA PHE A 68 -15.10 5.91 10.57
C PHE A 68 -14.50 6.98 11.48
N ASN A 69 -14.02 6.57 12.66
CA ASN A 69 -13.23 7.46 13.51
C ASN A 69 -11.79 7.54 12.99
N TYR A 70 -11.25 8.75 12.97
CA TYR A 70 -9.85 9.02 12.63
C TYR A 70 -9.33 10.27 13.34
N ILE A 71 -8.02 10.46 13.28
CA ILE A 71 -7.32 11.59 13.88
C ILE A 71 -6.55 12.30 12.77
N GLU A 72 -6.71 13.61 12.68
CA GLU A 72 -5.90 14.46 11.81
C GLU A 72 -4.73 15.00 12.62
N VAL A 73 -3.50 14.68 12.21
CA VAL A 73 -2.28 15.22 12.79
C VAL A 73 -1.95 16.56 12.13
N ILE A 74 -1.65 17.58 12.94
CA ILE A 74 -1.49 18.97 12.53
C ILE A 74 -0.02 19.23 12.18
N ASP A 75 0.22 20.05 11.14
CA ASP A 75 1.54 20.56 10.73
C ASP A 75 2.65 19.51 10.51
N ILE A 76 2.26 18.30 10.10
CA ILE A 76 3.17 17.24 9.68
C ILE A 76 3.03 16.99 8.18
N ASN A 77 4.18 16.96 7.49
CA ASN A 77 4.26 16.58 6.09
C ASN A 77 5.40 15.56 5.86
N LEU A 78 5.05 14.34 5.46
CA LEU A 78 5.91 13.18 5.21
C LEU A 78 5.78 12.72 3.74
N ASP A 79 5.85 13.69 2.82
CA ASP A 79 5.62 13.58 1.38
C ASP A 79 6.83 13.12 0.56
N GLY A 80 7.96 12.85 1.22
CA GLY A 80 9.21 12.44 0.57
C GLY A 80 10.11 13.59 0.11
N SER A 81 9.74 14.84 0.39
CA SER A 81 10.60 16.01 0.18
C SER A 81 11.82 16.01 1.08
N GLN A 82 11.82 15.25 2.18
CA GLN A 82 12.93 15.05 3.12
C GLN A 82 12.96 13.60 3.64
N ASP A 83 14.05 13.24 4.33
CA ASP A 83 14.13 11.99 5.07
C ASP A 83 13.13 12.01 6.23
N PHE A 84 12.53 10.86 6.53
CA PHE A 84 11.68 10.75 7.70
C PHE A 84 11.63 9.34 8.28
N THR A 85 11.20 9.28 9.54
CA THR A 85 10.75 8.05 10.20
C THR A 85 9.45 8.33 10.92
N ILE A 86 8.52 7.39 10.81
CA ILE A 86 7.33 7.32 11.66
C ILE A 86 7.33 5.99 12.40
N GLN A 87 6.98 6.02 13.67
CA GLN A 87 6.97 4.87 14.57
C GLN A 87 5.80 5.00 15.54
N PHE A 88 5.06 3.92 15.76
CA PHE A 88 3.95 3.89 16.71
C PHE A 88 3.69 2.46 17.17
N TRP A 89 3.06 2.34 18.33
CA TRP A 89 2.55 1.08 18.85
C TRP A 89 1.10 0.90 18.46
N VAL A 90 0.71 -0.31 18.07
CA VAL A 90 -0.67 -0.66 17.72
C VAL A 90 -1.08 -1.96 18.40
N LYS A 91 -2.35 -2.06 18.79
CA LYS A 91 -2.97 -3.27 19.37
C LYS A 91 -4.38 -3.44 18.80
N THR A 92 -4.70 -4.62 18.28
CA THR A 92 -6.05 -4.95 17.80
C THR A 92 -6.29 -6.46 17.84
N THR A 93 -7.57 -6.86 17.79
CA THR A 93 -8.00 -8.25 17.55
C THR A 93 -8.75 -8.40 16.22
N SER A 94 -8.86 -7.32 15.45
CA SER A 94 -9.66 -7.29 14.24
C SER A 94 -8.90 -7.89 13.06
N ASP A 95 -9.54 -8.82 12.36
CA ASP A 95 -9.08 -9.41 11.10
C ASP A 95 -9.50 -8.58 9.88
N LYS A 96 -10.24 -7.48 10.07
CA LYS A 96 -10.72 -6.65 8.98
C LYS A 96 -9.62 -5.73 8.46
N PRO A 97 -9.48 -5.56 7.13
CA PRO A 97 -8.57 -4.57 6.58
C PRO A 97 -8.93 -3.15 7.00
N MET A 98 -7.99 -2.41 7.58
CA MET A 98 -8.20 -1.05 8.09
C MET A 98 -6.91 -0.23 8.04
N VAL A 99 -7.03 1.08 7.92
CA VAL A 99 -5.86 1.98 7.89
C VAL A 99 -5.40 2.28 9.31
N PHE A 100 -4.11 2.15 9.58
CA PHE A 100 -3.51 2.59 10.84
C PHE A 100 -3.05 4.03 10.73
N VAL A 101 -2.16 4.32 9.77
CA VAL A 101 -1.62 5.65 9.54
C VAL A 101 -1.44 5.89 8.05
N SER A 102 -1.81 7.05 7.54
CA SER A 102 -1.63 7.39 6.13
C SER A 102 -1.44 8.87 5.90
N GLN A 103 -0.69 9.20 4.84
CA GLN A 103 -0.69 10.54 4.25
C GLN A 103 -0.94 10.39 2.75
N LYS A 104 -2.17 9.94 2.45
CA LYS A 104 -2.75 9.83 1.11
C LYS A 104 -4.25 9.61 1.22
N GLN A 105 -4.99 9.89 0.15
CA GLN A 105 -6.38 9.45 0.01
C GLN A 105 -6.50 7.91 -0.16
N PHE A 106 -6.57 7.16 0.95
CA PHE A 106 -6.66 5.68 0.95
C PHE A 106 -7.98 5.16 1.53
N LYS A 107 -9.08 5.30 0.77
CA LYS A 107 -10.44 4.94 1.22
C LYS A 107 -10.86 3.52 0.84
N ASP A 108 -10.08 2.84 0.00
CA ASP A 108 -10.20 1.41 -0.30
C ASP A 108 -8.84 0.86 -0.76
N LYS A 109 -8.76 -0.47 -0.95
CA LYS A 109 -7.58 -1.17 -1.47
C LYS A 109 -7.59 -1.36 -2.98
N SER A 110 -8.45 -0.67 -3.72
CA SER A 110 -8.46 -0.76 -5.18
C SER A 110 -7.13 -0.24 -5.75
N ILE A 111 -6.77 -0.73 -6.95
CA ILE A 111 -5.55 -0.27 -7.64
C ILE A 111 -5.57 1.25 -7.87
N GLY A 112 -6.74 1.87 -8.01
CA GLY A 112 -6.88 3.32 -8.10
C GLY A 112 -6.41 4.01 -6.82
N SER A 113 -6.99 3.65 -5.67
CA SER A 113 -6.59 4.23 -4.38
C SER A 113 -5.15 3.92 -4.00
N GLN A 114 -4.62 2.74 -4.34
CA GLN A 114 -3.21 2.43 -4.13
C GLN A 114 -2.27 3.30 -4.98
N LYS A 115 -2.71 3.77 -6.15
CA LYS A 115 -1.93 4.67 -7.01
C LYS A 115 -1.95 6.12 -6.54
N ASN A 116 -2.93 6.56 -5.74
CA ASN A 116 -2.96 7.92 -5.20
C ASN A 116 -1.61 8.31 -4.59
N GLU A 117 -1.21 9.57 -4.78
CA GLU A 117 0.05 10.11 -4.26
C GLU A 117 0.13 9.96 -2.75
N GLY A 118 1.33 9.71 -2.23
CA GLY A 118 1.56 9.46 -0.82
C GLY A 118 1.50 7.99 -0.41
N TRP A 119 1.51 7.74 0.90
CA TRP A 119 1.69 6.41 1.49
C TRP A 119 0.66 6.08 2.59
N ALA A 120 0.46 4.78 2.84
CA ALA A 120 -0.39 4.27 3.91
C ALA A 120 0.22 3.01 4.54
N LEU A 121 0.09 2.91 5.86
CA LEU A 121 0.29 1.71 6.68
C LEU A 121 -1.08 1.22 7.16
N TYR A 122 -1.37 -0.05 6.94
CA TYR A 122 -2.70 -0.62 7.16
C TYR A 122 -2.61 -2.09 7.60
N SER A 123 -3.68 -2.61 8.18
CA SER A 123 -3.89 -4.05 8.33
C SER A 123 -4.47 -4.59 7.02
N SER A 124 -3.90 -5.67 6.50
CA SER A 124 -4.54 -6.48 5.46
C SER A 124 -4.87 -7.86 6.01
N GLY A 125 -6.10 -8.01 6.51
CA GLY A 125 -6.55 -9.31 7.00
C GLY A 125 -5.91 -9.72 8.33
N GLY A 126 -5.47 -8.77 9.16
CA GLY A 126 -4.73 -9.04 10.41
C GLY A 126 -3.21 -9.07 10.26
N THR A 127 -2.68 -8.83 9.05
CA THR A 127 -1.23 -8.75 8.79
C THR A 127 -0.80 -7.34 8.35
N PHE A 128 0.49 -7.07 8.41
CA PHE A 128 1.05 -5.77 8.06
C PHE A 128 0.95 -5.47 6.55
N GLY A 129 0.31 -4.34 6.21
CA GLY A 129 0.19 -3.81 4.86
C GLY A 129 0.82 -2.42 4.70
N TRP A 130 1.37 -2.15 3.53
CA TRP A 130 1.89 -0.84 3.15
C TRP A 130 1.67 -0.54 1.67
N SER A 131 1.31 0.70 1.34
CA SER A 131 1.15 1.17 -0.04
C SER A 131 1.79 2.55 -0.20
N VAL A 132 2.44 2.79 -1.35
CA VAL A 132 2.86 4.14 -1.79
C VAL A 132 2.55 4.32 -3.27
N GLY A 133 2.11 5.52 -3.66
CA GLY A 133 1.71 5.83 -5.03
C GLY A 133 2.18 7.20 -5.51
N SER A 134 2.08 7.42 -6.83
CA SER A 134 2.51 8.64 -7.54
C SER A 134 1.44 9.20 -8.48
N GLY A 135 0.17 8.83 -8.27
CA GLY A 135 -0.94 9.00 -9.21
C GLY A 135 -0.94 8.02 -10.39
N SER A 136 0.24 7.62 -10.86
CA SER A 136 0.42 6.74 -12.03
C SER A 136 1.06 5.39 -11.70
N ARG A 137 1.99 5.36 -10.76
CA ARG A 137 2.73 4.17 -10.31
C ARG A 137 2.38 3.87 -8.84
N ARG A 138 2.62 2.63 -8.44
CA ARG A 138 2.47 2.20 -7.04
C ARG A 138 3.50 1.15 -6.67
N LEU A 139 3.83 1.07 -5.39
CA LEU A 139 4.40 -0.11 -4.74
C LEU A 139 3.44 -0.51 -3.61
N ASN A 140 3.31 -1.82 -3.40
CA ASN A 140 2.47 -2.37 -2.35
C ASN A 140 3.22 -3.52 -1.69
N TYR A 141 3.19 -3.54 -0.37
CA TYR A 141 3.53 -4.68 0.46
C TYR A 141 2.23 -5.14 1.10
N GLU A 142 1.67 -6.22 0.57
CA GLU A 142 0.48 -6.87 1.09
C GLU A 142 0.72 -8.35 0.89
N ARG A 143 0.97 -9.05 2.00
CA ARG A 143 1.29 -10.46 1.99
C ARG A 143 0.30 -11.16 2.90
N ASP A 144 -0.29 -12.23 2.39
CA ASP A 144 -0.91 -13.21 3.27
C ASP A 144 0.23 -13.96 3.98
N ASN A 145 0.70 -13.38 5.08
CA ASN A 145 1.74 -13.99 5.88
C ASN A 145 1.17 -14.99 6.91
N GLY A 146 -0.14 -15.27 6.89
CA GLY A 146 -0.80 -16.12 7.87
C GLY A 146 -0.46 -15.72 9.30
N GLN A 147 0.32 -16.56 9.99
CA GLN A 147 0.77 -16.36 11.38
C GLN A 147 2.16 -15.70 11.52
N ILE A 148 2.78 -15.28 10.41
CA ILE A 148 4.11 -14.68 10.39
C ILE A 148 3.93 -13.16 10.39
N MET A 149 4.07 -12.52 11.56
CA MET A 149 3.76 -11.11 11.82
C MET A 149 2.25 -10.79 11.94
N PRO A 150 1.52 -11.46 12.86
CA PRO A 150 0.16 -11.06 13.18
C PRO A 150 0.16 -9.67 13.81
N ILE A 151 -0.86 -8.86 13.51
CA ILE A 151 -1.14 -7.59 14.21
C ILE A 151 -2.43 -7.71 15.01
N ASN A 152 -3.25 -8.72 14.72
CA ASN A 152 -4.57 -8.94 15.29
C ASN A 152 -4.61 -9.98 16.41
N ASP A 153 -3.47 -10.25 17.07
CA ASP A 153 -3.37 -11.23 18.16
C ASP A 153 -3.73 -10.65 19.54
N GLY A 154 -4.12 -9.37 19.60
CA GLY A 154 -4.45 -8.66 20.84
C GLY A 154 -3.25 -8.10 21.59
N GLU A 155 -2.03 -8.24 21.05
CA GLU A 155 -0.80 -7.75 21.64
C GLU A 155 -0.37 -6.40 21.07
N TRP A 156 0.45 -5.67 21.84
CA TRP A 156 1.09 -4.44 21.35
C TRP A 156 2.24 -4.78 20.38
N HIS A 157 2.20 -4.19 19.19
CA HIS A 157 3.26 -4.29 18.18
C HIS A 157 3.84 -2.93 17.83
N LEU A 158 5.15 -2.87 17.61
CA LEU A 158 5.83 -1.67 17.14
C LEU A 158 5.92 -1.69 15.62
N LEU A 159 5.21 -0.78 14.96
CA LEU A 159 5.34 -0.57 13.52
C LEU A 159 6.23 0.64 13.27
N SER A 160 7.13 0.53 12.30
CA SER A 160 7.93 1.69 11.86
C SER A 160 8.11 1.72 10.36
N LEU A 161 8.12 2.92 9.80
CA LEU A 161 8.38 3.21 8.39
C LEU A 161 9.46 4.27 8.34
N THR A 162 10.55 3.98 7.63
CA THR A 162 11.59 4.97 7.34
C THR A 162 11.62 5.26 5.86
N TYR A 163 11.78 6.52 5.48
CA TYR A 163 12.08 6.94 4.12
C TYR A 163 13.42 7.67 4.08
N ASN A 164 14.27 7.27 3.14
CA ASN A 164 15.51 7.95 2.80
C ASN A 164 15.39 8.55 1.39
N LYS A 165 15.43 9.87 1.28
CA LYS A 165 15.27 10.63 0.05
C LYS A 165 16.40 10.38 -0.93
N ALA A 166 17.65 10.38 -0.45
CA ALA A 166 18.83 10.20 -1.30
C ALA A 166 18.80 8.82 -1.99
N LEU A 167 18.41 7.78 -1.24
CA LEU A 167 18.31 6.41 -1.72
C LEU A 167 16.97 6.08 -2.37
N LYS A 168 15.97 6.98 -2.25
CA LYS A 168 14.56 6.78 -2.60
C LYS A 168 14.03 5.45 -2.05
N GLU A 169 14.31 5.20 -0.77
CA GLU A 169 14.14 3.90 -0.13
C GLU A 169 13.18 4.00 1.05
N PHE A 170 12.17 3.14 1.04
CA PHE A 170 11.36 2.82 2.20
C PHE A 170 11.88 1.56 2.88
N ARG A 171 11.89 1.56 4.20
CA ARG A 171 12.05 0.35 5.01
C ARG A 171 10.86 0.19 5.94
N LEU A 172 10.34 -1.02 5.99
CA LEU A 172 9.21 -1.41 6.82
C LEU A 172 9.75 -2.24 7.98
N TYR A 173 9.36 -1.89 9.20
CA TYR A 173 9.75 -2.60 10.40
C TYR A 173 8.53 -3.11 11.16
N TYR A 174 8.65 -4.34 11.64
CA TYR A 174 7.68 -5.00 12.51
C TYR A 174 8.45 -5.49 13.75
N ASP A 175 8.04 -5.03 14.93
CA ASP A 175 8.61 -5.39 16.22
C ASP A 175 10.14 -5.26 16.26
N GLY A 176 10.65 -4.11 15.79
CA GLY A 176 12.07 -3.82 15.76
C GLY A 176 12.83 -4.37 14.55
N ASN A 177 12.28 -5.35 13.83
CA ASN A 177 12.96 -6.06 12.75
C ASN A 177 12.59 -5.50 11.39
N ASN A 178 13.56 -5.40 10.48
CA ASN A 178 13.30 -4.98 9.10
C ASN A 178 12.57 -6.10 8.34
N ALA A 179 11.32 -5.85 7.97
CA ALA A 179 10.48 -6.79 7.25
C ALA A 179 10.62 -6.65 5.73
N ALA A 180 10.84 -5.43 5.23
CA ALA A 180 10.96 -5.19 3.79
C ALA A 180 11.69 -3.89 3.45
N ILE A 181 12.27 -3.87 2.24
CA ILE A 181 12.93 -2.71 1.64
C ILE A 181 12.36 -2.47 0.23
N TYR A 182 11.97 -1.23 -0.06
CA TYR A 182 11.42 -0.84 -1.35
C TYR A 182 12.07 0.42 -1.91
N LYS A 183 12.42 0.41 -3.20
CA LYS A 183 12.94 1.58 -3.92
C LYS A 183 11.81 2.31 -4.66
N ALA A 184 11.27 3.37 -4.05
CA ALA A 184 10.26 4.23 -4.66
C ALA A 184 10.91 5.25 -5.61
N LYS A 185 11.34 4.81 -6.80
CA LYS A 185 11.92 5.67 -7.84
C LYS A 185 10.85 6.47 -8.61
N PHE A 186 9.98 7.16 -7.88
CA PHE A 186 8.94 8.06 -8.37
C PHE A 186 8.63 9.09 -7.29
N ASP A 187 7.98 10.18 -7.69
CA ASP A 187 7.50 11.20 -6.76
C ASP A 187 6.19 10.74 -6.10
N PHE A 188 6.07 10.92 -4.79
CA PHE A 188 4.85 10.64 -4.05
C PHE A 188 4.41 11.85 -3.22
N SER A 189 4.92 13.04 -3.56
CA SER A 189 4.58 14.27 -2.88
C SER A 189 3.09 14.55 -2.94
N ASN A 190 2.53 15.06 -1.84
CA ASN A 190 1.12 15.44 -1.77
C ASN A 190 0.92 16.42 -0.60
N ASP A 191 -0.22 17.11 -0.61
CA ASP A 191 -0.64 18.02 0.47
C ASP A 191 -1.70 17.40 1.40
N ASP A 192 -1.88 16.07 1.35
CA ASP A 192 -2.83 15.39 2.24
C ASP A 192 -2.36 15.50 3.70
N LYS A 193 -3.32 15.53 4.62
CA LYS A 193 -3.05 15.48 6.07
C LYS A 193 -2.55 14.09 6.47
N LEU A 194 -1.66 14.04 7.46
CA LEU A 194 -1.33 12.78 8.12
C LEU A 194 -2.52 12.36 8.99
N LEU A 195 -3.05 11.17 8.70
CA LEU A 195 -4.22 10.60 9.38
C LEU A 195 -3.81 9.37 10.19
N ILE A 196 -4.41 9.22 11.36
CA ILE A 196 -4.45 7.97 12.11
C ILE A 196 -5.87 7.42 12.00
N GLY A 197 -6.03 6.19 11.54
CA GLY A 197 -7.34 5.63 11.18
C GLY A 197 -7.73 5.90 9.72
N GLY A 198 -8.73 5.16 9.25
CA GLY A 198 -9.23 5.25 7.87
C GLY A 198 -10.37 6.25 7.71
N GLN A 199 -10.64 6.63 6.46
CA GLN A 199 -11.81 7.42 6.09
C GLN A 199 -12.80 6.59 5.29
N LYS A 200 -14.09 6.81 5.53
CA LYS A 200 -15.17 6.14 4.80
C LYS A 200 -15.11 6.48 3.30
N LYS A 201 -15.23 5.46 2.46
CA LYS A 201 -15.53 5.64 1.05
C LYS A 201 -17.04 5.76 0.86
N ASP A 202 -17.46 6.75 0.09
CA ASP A 202 -18.83 6.84 -0.39
C ASP A 202 -19.05 5.86 -1.56
N PHE A 203 -19.24 4.59 -1.20
CA PHE A 203 -19.49 3.48 -2.14
C PHE A 203 -20.22 2.35 -1.43
N ASN A 204 -21.29 1.82 -2.04
CA ASN A 204 -22.08 0.74 -1.48
C ASN A 204 -21.49 -0.62 -1.85
N PHE A 205 -20.47 -1.06 -1.11
CA PHE A 205 -19.78 -2.32 -1.37
C PHE A 205 -20.69 -3.56 -1.33
N ASP A 206 -21.82 -3.52 -0.61
CA ASP A 206 -22.74 -4.66 -0.49
C ASP A 206 -23.57 -4.87 -1.77
N ASN A 207 -23.89 -3.78 -2.46
CA ASN A 207 -24.84 -3.79 -3.58
C ASN A 207 -24.19 -3.48 -4.93
N ASP A 208 -23.13 -2.68 -4.95
CA ASP A 208 -22.47 -2.24 -6.17
C ASP A 208 -21.29 -3.12 -6.59
N ILE A 209 -20.92 -2.98 -7.86
CA ILE A 209 -19.70 -3.54 -8.44
C ILE A 209 -18.76 -2.37 -8.76
N LEU A 210 -17.47 -2.57 -8.54
CA LEU A 210 -16.43 -1.57 -8.83
C LEU A 210 -16.57 -0.98 -10.25
N PRO A 211 -16.49 0.35 -10.40
CA PRO A 211 -16.58 1.02 -11.69
C PRO A 211 -15.60 0.49 -12.75
N ASN A 212 -14.39 0.10 -12.35
CA ASN A 212 -13.38 -0.45 -13.26
C ASN A 212 -13.78 -1.83 -13.82
N ILE A 213 -14.50 -2.65 -13.06
CA ILE A 213 -15.02 -3.93 -13.59
C ILE A 213 -16.06 -3.64 -14.68
N LYS A 214 -16.99 -2.70 -14.41
CA LYS A 214 -18.01 -2.26 -15.39
C LYS A 214 -17.37 -1.63 -16.64
N LEU A 215 -16.33 -0.81 -16.46
CA LEU A 215 -15.57 -0.21 -17.55
C LEU A 215 -14.86 -1.29 -18.39
N GLY A 216 -14.28 -2.31 -17.74
CA GLY A 216 -13.60 -3.41 -18.41
C GLY A 216 -14.54 -4.17 -19.34
N ALA A 217 -15.78 -4.46 -18.90
CA ALA A 217 -16.78 -5.08 -19.78
C ALA A 217 -17.09 -4.23 -21.02
N LYS A 218 -17.21 -2.90 -20.86
CA LYS A 218 -17.43 -1.98 -21.99
C LYS A 218 -16.25 -1.97 -22.96
N GLN A 219 -15.03 -1.93 -22.44
CA GLN A 219 -13.81 -1.95 -23.25
C GLN A 219 -13.67 -3.28 -24.02
N LEU A 220 -13.95 -4.41 -23.36
CA LEU A 220 -13.96 -5.72 -23.98
C LEU A 220 -15.08 -5.86 -25.02
N GLN A 221 -16.27 -5.31 -24.77
CA GLN A 221 -17.33 -5.29 -25.77
C GLN A 221 -16.90 -4.52 -27.02
N ASN A 222 -16.31 -3.34 -26.85
CA ASN A 222 -15.77 -2.59 -27.98
C ASN A 222 -14.73 -3.42 -28.74
N TYR A 223 -13.87 -4.14 -28.02
CA TYR A 223 -12.85 -4.97 -28.62
C TYR A 223 -13.42 -6.12 -29.46
N VAL A 224 -14.43 -6.81 -28.94
CA VAL A 224 -15.19 -7.85 -29.67
C VAL A 224 -15.85 -7.24 -30.91
N ASN A 225 -16.51 -6.09 -30.77
CA ASN A 225 -17.20 -5.42 -31.88
C ASN A 225 -16.24 -5.06 -33.01
N GLU A 226 -15.08 -4.48 -32.69
CA GLU A 226 -14.07 -4.14 -33.71
C GLU A 226 -13.49 -5.38 -34.37
N PHE A 227 -13.26 -6.46 -33.61
CA PHE A 227 -12.78 -7.72 -34.20
C PHE A 227 -13.81 -8.31 -35.16
N ASN A 228 -15.09 -8.27 -34.83
CA ASN A 228 -16.17 -8.79 -35.67
C ASN A 228 -16.30 -8.06 -37.02
N LYS A 229 -15.78 -6.83 -37.15
CA LYS A 229 -15.71 -6.09 -38.43
C LYS A 229 -14.66 -6.63 -39.40
N LEU A 230 -13.78 -7.53 -38.96
CA LEU A 230 -12.76 -8.16 -39.80
C LEU A 230 -13.33 -9.17 -40.80
N ASN A 231 -14.65 -9.42 -40.79
CA ASN A 231 -15.35 -10.33 -41.70
C ASN A 231 -14.89 -11.81 -41.66
N VAL A 232 -14.13 -12.20 -40.64
CA VAL A 232 -13.66 -13.59 -40.42
C VAL A 232 -14.66 -14.44 -39.61
N GLY A 233 -15.86 -13.91 -39.35
CA GLY A 233 -16.85 -14.52 -38.47
C GLY A 233 -16.88 -13.85 -37.10
N GLN A 234 -17.98 -14.08 -36.37
CA GLN A 234 -18.13 -13.55 -35.01
C GLN A 234 -17.18 -14.28 -34.05
N VAL A 235 -16.75 -13.59 -33.00
CA VAL A 235 -16.08 -14.20 -31.84
C VAL A 235 -17.08 -15.14 -31.14
N ALA A 236 -16.70 -16.39 -30.95
CA ALA A 236 -17.46 -17.40 -30.24
C ALA A 236 -17.21 -17.31 -28.72
N VAL A 237 -18.06 -18.00 -27.95
CA VAL A 237 -18.06 -17.94 -26.48
C VAL A 237 -16.71 -18.36 -25.89
N ASP A 238 -16.11 -19.41 -26.45
CA ASP A 238 -14.82 -19.97 -26.06
C ASP A 238 -13.59 -19.22 -26.62
N GLU A 239 -13.81 -18.23 -27.50
CA GLU A 239 -12.74 -17.49 -28.16
C GLU A 239 -12.43 -16.13 -27.51
N LEU A 240 -13.21 -15.70 -26.50
CA LEU A 240 -13.00 -14.39 -25.86
C LEU A 240 -11.58 -14.26 -25.28
N ILE A 241 -11.09 -15.28 -24.59
CA ILE A 241 -9.73 -15.27 -24.04
C ILE A 241 -8.67 -15.30 -25.15
N SER A 242 -8.91 -16.08 -26.22
CA SER A 242 -8.03 -16.08 -27.39
C SER A 242 -7.91 -14.67 -27.99
N LEU A 243 -9.03 -13.96 -28.14
CA LEU A 243 -9.03 -12.57 -28.64
C LEU A 243 -8.20 -11.65 -27.74
N ILE A 244 -8.37 -11.76 -26.43
CA ILE A 244 -7.68 -10.92 -25.43
C ILE A 244 -6.16 -11.17 -25.42
N VAL A 245 -5.75 -12.42 -25.58
CA VAL A 245 -4.35 -12.86 -25.46
C VAL A 245 -3.62 -12.69 -26.79
N ASP A 246 -4.16 -13.26 -27.87
CA ASP A 246 -3.56 -13.24 -29.20
C ASP A 246 -4.63 -13.04 -30.29
N PRO A 247 -5.01 -11.76 -30.55
CA PRO A 247 -5.99 -11.45 -31.59
C PRO A 247 -5.51 -11.80 -33.00
N GLN A 248 -4.19 -11.79 -33.24
CA GLN A 248 -3.62 -12.07 -34.55
C GLN A 248 -3.71 -13.56 -34.86
N GLU A 249 -3.38 -14.42 -33.90
CA GLU A 249 -3.54 -15.87 -34.03
C GLU A 249 -5.02 -16.23 -34.23
N LEU A 250 -5.94 -15.66 -33.44
CA LEU A 250 -7.38 -15.88 -33.62
C LEU A 250 -7.85 -15.48 -35.02
N TYR A 251 -7.41 -14.31 -35.51
CA TYR A 251 -7.71 -13.86 -36.86
C TYR A 251 -7.20 -14.85 -37.92
N GLN A 252 -5.95 -15.32 -37.80
CA GLN A 252 -5.36 -16.26 -38.74
C GLN A 252 -6.14 -17.58 -38.78
N ARG A 253 -6.45 -18.16 -37.62
CA ARG A 253 -7.25 -19.38 -37.50
C ARG A 253 -8.61 -19.24 -38.20
N LYS A 254 -9.32 -18.14 -37.96
CA LYS A 254 -10.63 -17.89 -38.57
C LYS A 254 -10.55 -17.58 -40.07
N SER A 255 -9.52 -16.87 -40.52
CA SER A 255 -9.30 -16.53 -41.93
C SER A 255 -9.08 -17.78 -42.79
N ILE A 256 -8.26 -18.72 -42.29
CA ILE A 256 -8.02 -20.01 -42.93
C ILE A 256 -9.35 -20.77 -43.08
N SER A 257 -10.14 -20.84 -42.00
CA SER A 257 -11.44 -21.51 -42.03
C SER A 257 -12.43 -20.89 -43.03
N LYS A 258 -12.33 -19.57 -43.29
CA LYS A 258 -13.22 -18.85 -44.22
C LYS A 258 -12.68 -18.69 -45.64
N LYS A 259 -11.46 -19.15 -45.94
CA LYS A 259 -10.77 -18.94 -47.23
C LYS A 259 -10.63 -17.45 -47.60
N THR A 260 -10.54 -16.56 -46.61
CA THR A 260 -10.32 -15.13 -46.81
C THR A 260 -8.81 -14.85 -46.71
N ASN A 261 -8.16 -14.53 -47.83
CA ASN A 261 -6.69 -14.40 -47.90
C ASN A 261 -6.15 -12.97 -47.74
N THR A 262 -7.01 -11.96 -47.64
CA THR A 262 -6.57 -10.56 -47.53
C THR A 262 -6.54 -10.09 -46.08
N LEU A 263 -5.35 -10.15 -45.49
CA LEU A 263 -5.07 -9.58 -44.18
C LEU A 263 -5.12 -8.05 -44.28
N ASN A 264 -6.14 -7.44 -43.69
CA ASN A 264 -6.26 -5.99 -43.67
C ASN A 264 -5.41 -5.42 -42.51
N THR A 265 -4.15 -5.13 -42.81
CA THR A 265 -3.14 -4.63 -41.86
C THR A 265 -3.63 -3.42 -41.05
N ASN A 266 -4.37 -2.50 -41.67
CA ASN A 266 -4.90 -1.30 -40.99
C ASN A 266 -5.92 -1.64 -39.89
N PHE A 267 -6.73 -2.69 -40.07
CA PHE A 267 -7.65 -3.13 -39.02
C PHE A 267 -6.93 -3.88 -37.90
N LEU A 268 -5.91 -4.68 -38.22
CA LEU A 268 -5.11 -5.35 -37.20
C LEU A 268 -4.41 -4.33 -36.29
N GLU A 269 -3.88 -3.24 -36.84
CA GLU A 269 -3.33 -2.13 -36.04
C GLU A 269 -4.37 -1.51 -35.09
N THR A 270 -5.62 -1.36 -35.54
CA THR A 270 -6.71 -0.84 -34.70
C THR A 270 -7.01 -1.78 -33.53
N ILE A 271 -7.06 -3.08 -33.80
CA ILE A 271 -7.27 -4.13 -32.79
C ILE A 271 -6.12 -4.14 -31.77
N LEU A 272 -4.87 -4.02 -32.22
CA LEU A 272 -3.71 -3.96 -31.32
C LEU A 272 -3.74 -2.70 -30.44
N LYS A 273 -4.10 -1.53 -30.98
CA LYS A 273 -4.27 -0.31 -30.18
C LYS A 273 -5.34 -0.45 -29.10
N ILE A 274 -6.45 -1.12 -29.42
CA ILE A 274 -7.50 -1.38 -28.42
C ILE A 274 -6.99 -2.33 -27.36
N LYS A 275 -6.27 -3.40 -27.73
CA LYS A 275 -5.63 -4.33 -26.79
C LYS A 275 -4.71 -3.59 -25.82
N ASP A 276 -3.89 -2.67 -26.32
CA ASP A 276 -3.00 -1.87 -25.47
C ASP A 276 -3.79 -1.02 -24.47
N SER A 277 -4.91 -0.45 -24.90
CA SER A 277 -5.79 0.33 -24.01
C SER A 277 -6.40 -0.52 -22.87
N LEU A 278 -6.62 -1.82 -23.08
CA LEU A 278 -7.12 -2.73 -22.04
C LEU A 278 -6.13 -2.88 -20.87
N GLN A 279 -4.84 -2.68 -21.09
CA GLN A 279 -3.82 -2.81 -20.03
C GLN A 279 -3.93 -1.70 -18.98
N SER A 280 -4.62 -0.60 -19.29
CA SER A 280 -4.86 0.49 -18.35
C SER A 280 -5.84 0.13 -17.24
N ASN A 281 -6.75 -0.82 -17.50
CA ASN A 281 -7.75 -1.25 -16.54
C ASN A 281 -7.28 -2.53 -15.83
N PRO A 282 -7.21 -2.53 -14.49
CA PRO A 282 -6.68 -3.64 -13.72
C PRO A 282 -7.41 -4.98 -13.92
N TYR A 283 -8.67 -4.94 -14.35
CA TYR A 283 -9.49 -6.14 -14.54
C TYR A 283 -9.42 -6.70 -15.96
N THR A 284 -8.78 -6.01 -16.89
CA THR A 284 -8.61 -6.47 -18.29
C THR A 284 -7.15 -6.74 -18.67
N VAL A 285 -6.23 -6.76 -17.69
CA VAL A 285 -4.81 -7.06 -17.91
C VAL A 285 -4.65 -8.53 -18.33
N SER A 286 -4.08 -8.76 -19.51
CA SER A 286 -3.73 -10.08 -20.03
C SER A 286 -2.22 -10.26 -20.20
N GLN A 287 -1.78 -11.52 -20.29
CA GLN A 287 -0.41 -11.95 -20.58
C GLN A 287 -0.48 -13.12 -21.58
N ILE A 288 0.45 -14.07 -21.53
CA ILE A 288 0.30 -15.36 -22.21
C ILE A 288 -0.95 -16.09 -21.70
N HIS A 289 -1.43 -17.04 -22.51
CA HIS A 289 -2.73 -17.67 -22.32
C HIS A 289 -2.88 -18.32 -20.94
N GLU A 290 -1.93 -19.19 -20.56
CA GLU A 290 -1.93 -19.91 -19.28
C GLU A 290 -2.00 -18.98 -18.07
N LEU A 291 -1.21 -17.90 -18.06
CA LEU A 291 -1.23 -16.91 -16.99
C LEU A 291 -2.51 -16.08 -16.98
N THR A 292 -3.13 -15.85 -18.14
CA THR A 292 -4.39 -15.09 -18.24
C THR A 292 -5.56 -15.87 -17.67
N LEU A 293 -5.57 -17.20 -17.79
CA LEU A 293 -6.60 -18.05 -17.19
C LEU A 293 -6.61 -17.99 -15.65
N LEU A 294 -5.47 -17.66 -15.04
CA LEU A 294 -5.33 -17.48 -13.59
C LEU A 294 -5.73 -16.07 -13.11
N LYS A 295 -5.98 -15.13 -14.03
CA LYS A 295 -6.28 -13.73 -13.70
C LYS A 295 -7.78 -13.48 -13.53
N PRO A 296 -8.16 -12.40 -12.81
CA PRO A 296 -9.56 -12.04 -12.61
C PRO A 296 -10.37 -11.93 -13.90
N ILE A 297 -9.76 -11.49 -15.00
CA ILE A 297 -10.43 -11.30 -16.30
C ILE A 297 -11.18 -12.57 -16.77
N ASN A 298 -10.61 -13.75 -16.53
CA ASN A 298 -11.19 -15.04 -16.93
C ASN A 298 -12.42 -15.43 -16.09
N GLN A 299 -12.48 -14.98 -14.84
CA GLN A 299 -13.62 -15.22 -13.94
C GLN A 299 -14.69 -14.12 -14.08
N LEU A 300 -14.27 -12.89 -14.39
CA LEU A 300 -15.11 -11.70 -14.38
C LEU A 300 -15.94 -11.55 -15.65
N TYR A 301 -15.42 -11.94 -16.80
CA TYR A 301 -16.05 -11.66 -18.09
C TYR A 301 -16.26 -12.93 -18.90
N TYR A 302 -17.42 -13.01 -19.54
CA TYR A 302 -17.73 -14.07 -20.50
C TYR A 302 -18.52 -13.48 -21.67
N LEU A 303 -18.50 -14.17 -22.80
CA LEU A 303 -19.27 -13.77 -23.97
C LEU A 303 -20.57 -14.59 -24.01
N GLU A 304 -21.70 -13.92 -24.21
CA GLU A 304 -23.01 -14.54 -24.37
C GLU A 304 -23.77 -13.80 -25.46
N ASN A 305 -24.18 -14.51 -26.51
CA ASN A 305 -24.91 -13.92 -27.65
C ASN A 305 -24.21 -12.68 -28.26
N GLY A 306 -22.88 -12.73 -28.38
CA GLY A 306 -22.05 -11.63 -28.89
C GLY A 306 -21.87 -10.45 -27.92
N MET A 307 -22.42 -10.55 -26.70
CA MET A 307 -22.29 -9.54 -25.66
C MET A 307 -21.34 -9.99 -24.56
N VAL A 308 -20.41 -9.13 -24.16
CA VAL A 308 -19.58 -9.31 -22.97
C VAL A 308 -20.43 -9.05 -21.75
N LYS A 309 -20.59 -10.09 -20.92
CA LYS A 309 -21.32 -10.07 -19.66
C LYS A 309 -20.34 -10.09 -18.49
N ILE A 310 -20.80 -9.57 -17.36
CA ILE A 310 -20.07 -9.61 -16.09
C ILE A 310 -20.61 -10.80 -15.28
N ASN A 311 -19.72 -11.63 -14.77
CA ASN A 311 -20.08 -12.58 -13.74
C ASN A 311 -20.25 -11.83 -12.41
N THR A 312 -21.51 -11.58 -12.05
CA THR A 312 -21.87 -10.79 -10.85
C THR A 312 -21.31 -11.37 -9.56
N PHE A 313 -21.19 -12.70 -9.44
CA PHE A 313 -20.64 -13.33 -8.23
C PHE A 313 -19.18 -12.96 -8.03
N TYR A 314 -18.32 -13.20 -9.03
CA TYR A 314 -16.90 -12.85 -8.94
C TYR A 314 -16.68 -11.34 -8.91
N ALA A 315 -17.52 -10.56 -9.60
CA ALA A 315 -17.44 -9.10 -9.57
C ALA A 315 -17.71 -8.52 -8.17
N LYS A 316 -18.71 -9.06 -7.45
CA LYS A 316 -18.98 -8.70 -6.06
C LYS A 316 -17.85 -9.16 -5.14
N LYS A 317 -17.34 -10.38 -5.30
CA LYS A 317 -16.20 -10.89 -4.52
C LYS A 317 -14.98 -9.98 -4.62
N HIS A 318 -14.56 -9.62 -5.84
CA HIS A 318 -13.43 -8.71 -6.04
C HIS A 318 -13.72 -7.28 -5.57
N THR A 319 -14.97 -6.84 -5.63
CA THR A 319 -15.37 -5.56 -5.05
C THR A 319 -15.17 -5.57 -3.54
N GLU A 320 -15.59 -6.65 -2.88
CA GLU A 320 -15.44 -6.84 -1.43
C GLU A 320 -13.98 -6.90 -0.98
N GLU A 321 -13.13 -7.59 -1.72
CA GLU A 321 -11.69 -7.69 -1.42
C GLU A 321 -10.98 -6.32 -1.37
N THR A 322 -11.56 -5.30 -2.01
CA THR A 322 -11.03 -3.93 -1.95
C THR A 322 -11.52 -3.12 -0.76
N ARG A 323 -12.52 -3.59 0.00
CA ARG A 323 -13.12 -2.84 1.10
C ARG A 323 -12.10 -2.57 2.21
N LEU A 324 -12.09 -1.35 2.73
CA LEU A 324 -11.51 -1.00 4.02
C LEU A 324 -12.64 -0.80 5.02
N PHE A 325 -12.41 -1.23 6.26
CA PHE A 325 -13.37 -1.18 7.35
C PHE A 325 -13.03 -0.04 8.33
N PRO A 326 -14.00 0.34 9.19
CA PRO A 326 -13.74 1.27 10.27
C PRO A 326 -12.53 0.89 11.11
N SER A 327 -11.84 1.91 11.63
CA SER A 327 -10.77 1.76 12.61
C SER A 327 -11.28 0.98 13.83
N ASP A 328 -10.56 -0.06 14.22
CA ASP A 328 -10.82 -0.84 15.44
C ASP A 328 -9.50 -1.29 16.05
N PHE A 329 -8.76 -0.33 16.60
CA PHE A 329 -7.43 -0.55 17.17
C PHE A 329 -7.10 0.51 18.22
N SER A 330 -6.21 0.14 19.14
CA SER A 330 -5.55 1.06 20.07
C SER A 330 -4.21 1.47 19.48
N ILE A 331 -3.86 2.75 19.60
CA ILE A 331 -2.59 3.32 19.19
C ILE A 331 -1.94 4.07 20.34
N ASP A 332 -0.61 3.99 20.39
CA ASP A 332 0.18 4.66 21.42
C ASP A 332 1.54 5.13 20.89
N ASN A 333 2.10 6.14 21.55
CA ASN A 333 3.46 6.65 21.36
C ASN A 333 3.84 6.87 19.88
N LEU A 334 3.04 7.66 19.17
CA LEU A 334 3.35 8.05 17.80
C LEU A 334 4.54 9.02 17.80
N LYS A 335 5.66 8.59 17.23
CA LYS A 335 6.92 9.35 17.12
C LYS A 335 7.26 9.58 15.66
N ILE A 336 7.62 10.81 15.34
CA ILE A 336 8.03 11.25 14.02
C ILE A 336 9.42 11.87 14.11
N TYR A 337 10.28 11.52 13.16
CA TYR A 337 11.63 12.02 13.03
C TYR A 337 11.82 12.59 11.63
N ASN A 338 12.53 13.71 11.53
CA ASN A 338 12.97 14.34 10.27
C ASN A 338 14.27 13.70 9.72
N LYS A 339 14.44 12.40 9.97
CA LYS A 339 15.57 11.59 9.54
C LYS A 339 15.18 10.12 9.46
N THR A 340 15.95 9.33 8.73
CA THR A 340 15.86 7.87 8.78
C THR A 340 16.48 7.35 10.09
N LEU A 341 15.76 6.49 10.82
CA LEU A 341 16.34 5.70 11.90
C LEU A 341 17.01 4.44 11.35
N GLU A 342 18.17 4.09 11.92
CA GLU A 342 18.84 2.84 11.63
C GLU A 342 18.14 1.64 12.28
N SER A 343 18.30 0.46 11.71
CA SER A 343 17.61 -0.75 12.19
C SER A 343 17.90 -1.06 13.66
N LYS A 344 19.12 -0.78 14.14
CA LYS A 344 19.45 -0.90 15.57
C LYS A 344 18.63 0.05 16.45
N GLN A 345 18.39 1.28 16.01
CA GLN A 345 17.61 2.25 16.79
C GLN A 345 16.13 1.85 16.88
N VAL A 346 15.58 1.29 15.79
CA VAL A 346 14.22 0.75 15.77
C VAL A 346 14.09 -0.47 16.68
N LEU A 347 15.07 -1.37 16.67
CA LEU A 347 15.12 -2.52 17.57
C LEU A 347 15.32 -2.11 19.04
N ASP A 348 16.23 -1.17 19.31
CA ASP A 348 16.49 -0.68 20.67
C ASP A 348 15.22 0.00 21.25
N GLU A 349 14.36 0.62 20.44
CA GLU A 349 13.05 1.12 20.90
C GLU A 349 12.12 -0.02 21.30
N PHE A 350 11.94 -1.03 20.45
CA PHE A 350 11.11 -2.19 20.76
C PHE A 350 11.55 -2.86 22.08
N ALA A 351 12.86 -3.00 22.25
CA ALA A 351 13.49 -3.65 23.40
C ALA A 351 13.25 -2.95 24.74
N LYS A 352 12.83 -1.67 24.74
CA LYS A 352 12.47 -0.95 25.98
C LYS A 352 11.19 -1.51 26.61
N HIS A 353 10.28 -2.04 25.80
CA HIS A 353 8.94 -2.44 26.25
C HIS A 353 8.68 -3.94 26.11
N LYS A 354 9.30 -4.60 25.12
CA LYS A 354 9.13 -6.04 24.88
C LYS A 354 10.47 -6.75 24.76
N LYS A 355 10.52 -8.03 25.16
CA LYS A 355 11.72 -8.85 25.06
C LYS A 355 12.03 -9.14 23.59
N ILE A 356 13.30 -9.04 23.22
CA ILE A 356 13.78 -9.52 21.92
C ILE A 356 13.83 -11.04 21.98
N ASN A 357 12.98 -11.71 21.20
CA ASN A 357 13.14 -13.15 20.99
C ASN A 357 14.41 -13.38 20.17
N SER A 358 15.43 -13.95 20.81
CA SER A 358 16.64 -14.38 20.10
C SER A 358 16.24 -15.51 19.17
N THR A 359 16.36 -15.31 17.87
CA THR A 359 16.18 -16.37 16.86
C THR A 359 17.46 -17.16 16.69
#